data_AF-A0A9P1MC96-F1
#
_entry.id   AF-A0A9P1MC96-F1
#
_cell.length_a   1.000
_cell.length_b   1.000
_cell.length_c   1.000
_cell.angle_alpha   90.00
_cell.angle_beta   90.00
_cell.angle_gamma   90.00
#
_symmetry.space_group_name_H-M   'P 1'
#
loop_
_entity.id
_entity.type
_entity.pdbx_description
1 polymer ?
#
loop_
_entity_poly.entity_id
_entity_poly.type
_entity_poly.pdbx_seq_one_letter_code
_entity_poly.pdbx_strand_id
1 'polypeptide(L)'
;MYLAGAGVGTIGLVDGDVVEASNLHRQIAHSTERVGMFKVDSAIASLQGLNPTITYRPYREHLTPSTAGSIVPQYDLVLDCTDHPTSRYLISDACVLYQKPLVFASALQTHGQLMVMNCPARPQGERDGGPCYRCGGILGPVVGVMGVLQALEAIKILASGRHESPVAPATGETVPAQHHMLLFTGHVATPFRSVRMAGRKKTCFACSAESTLTKESYAEGAVDYVQFCGVVRPADALRPEERVSPREYLERTRGPAIPGGEPPNHLLLDVREAEHFAVASLDDAVNVPYRKFGESVAAVATGGAPPTWLPANFAPSAPIFVVCRQGEDSQAVTRRLKDLGLDKGGERYIGDIKGGMRAWKADIDPTLPFT
;
A
#
# COMPACT_ATOMS: atom_id res chain seq x y z
N MET A 1 -14.45 18.95 3.77
CA MET A 1 -15.69 19.67 4.13
C MET A 1 -15.63 20.24 5.54
N TYR A 2 -15.55 19.42 6.60
CA TYR A 2 -15.57 19.91 7.99
C TYR A 2 -14.49 20.96 8.33
N LEU A 3 -13.24 20.78 7.88
CA LEU A 3 -12.18 21.79 8.11
C LEU A 3 -12.48 23.14 7.45
N ALA A 4 -13.14 23.12 6.28
CA ALA A 4 -13.57 24.35 5.63
C ALA A 4 -14.72 25.03 6.40
N GLY A 5 -15.70 24.25 6.86
CA GLY A 5 -16.76 24.79 7.72
C GLY A 5 -16.24 25.36 9.05
N ALA A 6 -15.17 24.77 9.59
CA ALA A 6 -14.53 25.23 10.82
C ALA A 6 -13.63 26.47 10.66
N GLY A 7 -13.40 26.96 9.43
CA GLY A 7 -12.62 28.17 9.21
C GLY A 7 -11.10 27.98 9.21
N VAL A 8 -10.57 26.79 8.90
CA VAL A 8 -9.11 26.59 8.75
C VAL A 8 -8.60 27.49 7.63
N GLY A 9 -7.70 28.43 7.95
CA GLY A 9 -7.38 29.57 7.08
C GLY A 9 -6.82 29.21 5.70
N THR A 10 -6.05 28.12 5.58
CA THR A 10 -5.56 27.60 4.29
C THR A 10 -5.72 26.08 4.22
N ILE A 11 -6.29 25.57 3.13
CA ILE A 11 -6.44 24.14 2.86
C ILE A 11 -5.79 23.79 1.53
N GLY A 12 -4.72 22.99 1.56
CA GLY A 12 -4.13 22.37 0.39
C GLY A 12 -4.76 21.01 0.08
N LEU A 13 -5.03 20.73 -1.19
CA LEU A 13 -5.53 19.43 -1.64
C LEU A 13 -4.58 18.88 -2.72
N VAL A 14 -4.09 17.65 -2.51
CA VAL A 14 -3.19 16.95 -3.44
C VAL A 14 -3.90 15.69 -3.94
N ASP A 15 -4.27 15.67 -5.22
CA ASP A 15 -4.85 14.50 -5.89
C ASP A 15 -4.66 14.65 -7.41
N GLY A 16 -4.12 13.61 -8.05
CA GLY A 16 -3.88 13.56 -9.49
C GLY A 16 -5.05 12.96 -10.29
N ASP A 17 -6.02 12.36 -9.62
CA ASP A 17 -7.11 11.66 -10.28
C ASP A 17 -8.24 12.61 -10.71
N VAL A 18 -9.10 12.09 -11.58
CA VAL A 18 -10.38 12.70 -11.96
C VAL A 18 -11.55 12.05 -11.22
N VAL A 19 -12.66 12.76 -11.15
CA VAL A 19 -13.91 12.26 -10.57
C VAL A 19 -14.49 11.17 -11.46
N GLU A 20 -14.82 10.02 -10.87
CA GLU A 20 -15.47 8.91 -11.55
C GLU A 20 -16.84 8.61 -10.90
N ALA A 21 -17.83 8.29 -11.73
CA ALA A 21 -19.18 7.95 -11.26
C ALA A 21 -19.17 6.75 -10.28
N SER A 22 -18.29 5.78 -10.51
CA SER A 22 -18.05 4.61 -9.66
C SER A 22 -17.67 4.96 -8.22
N ASN A 23 -17.10 6.15 -7.99
CA ASN A 23 -16.56 6.56 -6.69
C ASN A 23 -17.50 7.50 -5.91
N LEU A 24 -18.55 8.02 -6.54
CA LEU A 24 -19.47 8.99 -5.94
C LEU A 24 -20.20 8.47 -4.70
N HIS A 25 -20.45 7.16 -4.61
CA HIS A 25 -21.11 6.55 -3.44
C HIS A 25 -20.33 6.72 -2.13
N ARG A 26 -19.03 7.05 -2.18
CA ARG A 26 -18.18 7.28 -1.00
C ARG A 26 -17.46 8.64 -1.01
N GLN A 27 -17.42 9.33 -2.14
CA GLN A 27 -16.77 10.63 -2.30
C GLN A 27 -17.80 11.76 -2.41
N ILE A 28 -18.48 12.03 -1.29
CA ILE A 28 -19.62 12.96 -1.21
C ILE A 28 -19.28 14.44 -1.49
N ALA A 29 -18.00 14.78 -1.62
CA ALA A 29 -17.57 16.13 -2.03
C ALA A 29 -17.72 16.35 -3.55
N HIS A 30 -17.92 15.30 -4.32
CA HIS A 30 -18.10 15.35 -5.77
C HIS A 30 -19.58 15.17 -6.15
N SER A 31 -19.91 15.50 -7.40
CA SER A 31 -21.26 15.31 -7.96
C SER A 31 -21.17 14.67 -9.34
N THR A 32 -22.29 14.10 -9.80
CA THR A 32 -22.42 13.50 -11.14
C THR A 32 -22.08 14.48 -12.26
N GLU A 33 -22.43 15.76 -12.08
CA GLU A 33 -22.14 16.83 -13.06
C GLU A 33 -20.64 17.12 -13.22
N ARG A 34 -19.82 16.72 -12.25
CA ARG A 34 -18.37 16.98 -12.23
C ARG A 34 -17.54 15.72 -12.55
N VAL A 35 -18.16 14.65 -13.03
CA VAL A 35 -17.44 13.46 -13.54
C VAL A 35 -16.50 13.89 -14.68
N GLY A 36 -15.24 13.44 -14.63
CA GLY A 36 -14.17 13.83 -15.55
C GLY A 36 -13.39 15.09 -15.16
N MET A 37 -13.86 15.86 -14.18
CA MET A 37 -13.09 16.97 -13.59
C MET A 37 -12.01 16.42 -12.64
N PHE A 38 -10.86 17.10 -12.50
CA PHE A 38 -9.90 16.74 -11.45
C PHE A 38 -10.57 16.75 -10.07
N LYS A 39 -10.26 15.74 -9.24
CA LYS A 39 -10.84 15.61 -7.90
C LYS A 39 -10.55 16.84 -7.05
N VAL A 40 -9.33 17.39 -7.10
CA VAL A 40 -8.98 18.61 -6.36
C VAL A 40 -9.86 19.80 -6.74
N ASP A 41 -10.11 20.01 -8.03
CA ASP A 41 -10.93 21.12 -8.51
C ASP A 41 -12.39 20.91 -8.11
N SER A 42 -12.93 19.70 -8.30
CA SER A 42 -14.29 19.39 -7.89
C SER A 42 -14.49 19.53 -6.38
N ALA A 43 -13.49 19.16 -5.56
CA ALA A 43 -13.57 19.29 -4.12
C ALA A 43 -13.52 20.77 -3.71
N ILE A 44 -12.61 21.56 -4.29
CA ILE A 44 -12.50 22.99 -4.02
C ILE A 44 -13.79 23.72 -4.39
N ALA A 45 -14.42 23.40 -5.52
CA ALA A 45 -15.71 23.99 -5.90
C ALA A 45 -16.77 23.77 -4.81
N SER A 46 -16.88 22.55 -4.27
CA SER A 46 -17.77 22.24 -3.15
C SER A 46 -17.40 22.96 -1.85
N LEU A 47 -16.09 23.08 -1.56
CA LEU A 47 -15.59 23.75 -0.36
C LEU A 47 -15.81 25.26 -0.41
N GLN A 48 -15.59 25.90 -1.57
CA GLN A 48 -15.86 27.32 -1.79
C GLN A 48 -17.34 27.65 -1.64
N GLY A 49 -18.23 26.78 -2.12
CA GLY A 49 -19.67 26.90 -1.89
C GLY A 49 -20.05 26.80 -0.40
N LEU A 50 -19.24 26.13 0.42
CA LEU A 50 -19.45 26.01 1.86
C LEU A 50 -18.86 27.19 2.64
N ASN A 51 -17.60 27.58 2.37
CA ASN A 51 -16.94 28.69 3.04
C ASN A 51 -15.94 29.40 2.11
N PRO A 52 -16.32 30.52 1.47
CA PRO A 52 -15.46 31.21 0.53
C PRO A 52 -14.34 32.05 1.19
N THR A 53 -14.32 32.16 2.52
CA THR A 53 -13.34 33.01 3.24
C THR A 53 -11.96 32.36 3.40
N ILE A 54 -11.84 31.07 3.06
CA ILE A 54 -10.63 30.26 3.19
C ILE A 54 -9.81 30.28 1.91
N THR A 55 -8.48 30.20 2.05
CA THR A 55 -7.59 29.99 0.91
C THR A 55 -7.50 28.51 0.54
N TYR A 56 -7.90 28.15 -0.67
CA TYR A 56 -7.78 26.79 -1.20
C TYR A 56 -6.63 26.69 -2.20
N ARG A 57 -5.76 25.67 -2.05
CA ARG A 57 -4.63 25.44 -2.96
C ARG A 57 -4.74 24.04 -3.61
N PRO A 58 -5.02 23.95 -4.93
CA PRO A 58 -5.02 22.67 -5.64
C PRO A 58 -3.61 22.27 -6.07
N TYR A 59 -3.29 20.99 -5.90
CA TYR A 59 -2.16 20.32 -6.56
C TYR A 59 -2.72 19.15 -7.37
N ARG A 60 -2.78 19.33 -8.70
CA ARG A 60 -3.33 18.35 -9.66
C ARG A 60 -2.31 17.27 -10.02
N GLU A 61 -1.73 16.66 -8.99
CA GLU A 61 -0.70 15.65 -9.13
C GLU A 61 -0.76 14.67 -7.97
N HIS A 62 -0.20 13.48 -8.17
CA HIS A 62 0.05 12.58 -7.06
C HIS A 62 1.28 13.06 -6.28
N LEU A 63 1.23 12.95 -4.96
CA LEU A 63 2.39 13.24 -4.14
C LEU A 63 3.50 12.22 -4.44
N THR A 64 4.68 12.72 -4.74
CA THR A 64 5.89 11.91 -4.99
C THR A 64 7.01 12.35 -4.04
N PRO A 65 8.07 11.56 -3.87
CA PRO A 65 9.18 11.96 -3.01
C PRO A 65 9.84 13.27 -3.49
N SER A 66 9.91 13.48 -4.81
CA SER A 66 10.46 14.69 -5.41
C SER A 66 9.57 15.93 -5.22
N THR A 67 8.23 15.79 -5.25
CA THR A 67 7.31 16.92 -5.08
C THR A 67 7.01 17.25 -3.61
N ALA A 68 7.04 16.26 -2.72
CA ALA A 68 6.68 16.42 -1.31
C ALA A 68 7.54 17.45 -0.57
N GLY A 69 8.81 17.61 -0.93
CA GLY A 69 9.69 18.60 -0.32
C GLY A 69 9.30 20.06 -0.61
N SER A 70 8.58 20.30 -1.70
CA SER A 70 8.05 21.63 -2.01
C SER A 70 6.70 21.89 -1.35
N ILE A 71 5.87 20.86 -1.17
CA ILE A 71 4.48 20.99 -0.70
C ILE A 71 4.39 20.93 0.83
N VAL A 72 4.91 19.86 1.44
CA VAL A 72 4.69 19.54 2.87
C VAL A 72 5.17 20.65 3.82
N PRO A 73 6.33 21.31 3.60
CA PRO A 73 6.79 22.37 4.50
C PRO A 73 5.86 23.57 4.62
N GLN A 74 5.01 23.82 3.61
CA GLN A 74 4.12 24.99 3.54
C GLN A 74 2.91 24.90 4.47
N TYR A 75 2.67 23.75 5.11
CA TYR A 75 1.49 23.49 5.93
C TYR A 75 1.87 23.17 7.38
N ASP A 76 0.99 23.51 8.31
CA ASP A 76 1.19 23.28 9.74
C ASP A 76 0.86 21.84 10.16
N LEU A 77 -0.05 21.19 9.42
CA LEU A 77 -0.56 19.86 9.71
C LEU A 77 -0.83 19.11 8.40
N VAL A 78 -0.47 17.84 8.34
CA VAL A 78 -0.77 16.97 7.20
C VAL A 78 -1.87 15.98 7.56
N LEU A 79 -2.85 15.82 6.68
CA LEU A 79 -3.85 14.75 6.75
C LEU A 79 -3.57 13.76 5.62
N ASP A 80 -3.31 12.51 5.98
CA ASP A 80 -3.21 11.43 4.99
C ASP A 80 -4.58 10.82 4.79
N CYS A 81 -5.17 11.14 3.64
CA CYS A 81 -6.46 10.65 3.19
C CYS A 81 -6.31 9.60 2.06
N THR A 82 -5.10 9.03 1.89
CA THR A 82 -4.82 8.10 0.81
C THR A 82 -5.24 6.67 1.14
N ASP A 83 -5.73 5.94 0.14
CA ASP A 83 -6.12 4.53 0.28
C ASP A 83 -4.96 3.55 -0.03
N HIS A 84 -3.83 4.06 -0.54
CA HIS A 84 -2.71 3.23 -0.98
C HIS A 84 -1.57 3.16 0.04
N PRO A 85 -1.15 1.96 0.48
CA PRO A 85 -0.07 1.79 1.46
C PRO A 85 1.21 2.56 1.12
N THR A 86 1.69 2.54 -0.13
CA THR A 86 2.95 3.21 -0.51
C THR A 86 2.92 4.72 -0.25
N SER A 87 1.81 5.38 -0.61
CA SER A 87 1.63 6.82 -0.42
C SER A 87 1.69 7.18 1.06
N ARG A 88 1.17 6.32 1.93
CA ARG A 88 1.15 6.55 3.37
C ARG A 88 2.54 6.46 4.00
N TYR A 89 3.37 5.50 3.56
CA TYR A 89 4.79 5.47 3.99
C TYR A 89 5.53 6.72 3.49
N LEU A 90 5.33 7.09 2.23
CA LEU A 90 5.91 8.29 1.62
C LEU A 90 5.51 9.56 2.39
N ILE A 91 4.23 9.74 2.71
CA ILE A 91 3.71 10.88 3.47
C ILE A 91 4.25 10.88 4.90
N SER A 92 4.27 9.71 5.56
CA SER A 92 4.82 9.56 6.91
C SER A 92 6.29 9.95 6.97
N ASP A 93 7.10 9.48 6.02
CA ASP A 93 8.53 9.77 5.95
C ASP A 93 8.77 11.26 5.67
N ALA A 94 8.01 11.87 4.74
CA ALA A 94 8.05 13.33 4.53
C ALA A 94 7.69 14.11 5.81
N CYS A 95 6.64 13.71 6.53
CA CYS A 95 6.24 14.38 7.77
C CYS A 95 7.33 14.29 8.85
N VAL A 96 8.06 13.19 8.93
CA VAL A 96 9.23 13.08 9.82
C VAL A 96 10.35 14.03 9.38
N LEU A 97 10.72 14.01 8.09
CA LEU A 97 11.80 14.83 7.53
C LEU A 97 11.54 16.34 7.61
N TYR A 98 10.28 16.75 7.42
CA TYR A 98 9.85 18.15 7.44
C TYR A 98 9.16 18.55 8.75
N GLN A 99 9.21 17.67 9.76
CA GLN A 99 8.74 17.91 11.13
C GLN A 99 7.29 18.37 11.20
N LYS A 100 6.42 17.74 10.40
CA LYS A 100 4.98 18.03 10.40
C LYS A 100 4.21 16.97 11.20
N PRO A 101 3.24 17.36 12.05
CA PRO A 101 2.31 16.41 12.63
C PRO A 101 1.45 15.80 11.52
N LEU A 102 1.06 14.54 11.71
CA LEU A 102 0.33 13.76 10.70
C LEU A 102 -0.92 13.16 11.32
N VAL A 103 -2.10 13.52 10.80
CA VAL A 103 -3.34 12.81 11.13
C VAL A 103 -3.61 11.79 10.04
N PHE A 104 -3.39 10.53 10.36
CA PHE A 104 -3.62 9.44 9.45
C PHE A 104 -4.96 8.78 9.73
N ALA A 105 -5.64 8.41 8.67
CA ALA A 105 -6.67 7.40 8.79
C ALA A 105 -6.75 6.57 7.54
N SER A 106 -7.41 5.44 7.71
CA SER A 106 -8.11 4.82 6.60
C SER A 106 -9.03 3.73 7.13
N ALA A 107 -9.67 3.01 6.23
CA ALA A 107 -10.83 2.14 6.45
C ALA A 107 -10.73 0.91 5.55
N LEU A 108 -10.90 -0.45 5.96
CA LEU A 108 -10.66 -1.97 5.55
C LEU A 108 -11.82 -2.87 5.77
N GLN A 109 -12.25 -3.53 4.73
CA GLN A 109 -13.59 -4.03 4.60
C GLN A 109 -14.57 -3.29 5.52
N THR A 110 -14.77 -3.85 6.68
CA THR A 110 -15.68 -3.37 7.69
C THR A 110 -14.99 -2.67 8.88
N HIS A 111 -13.70 -2.33 8.78
CA HIS A 111 -12.76 -1.89 9.83
C HIS A 111 -12.12 -0.52 9.54
N GLY A 112 -12.27 0.47 10.42
CA GLY A 112 -11.58 1.77 10.36
C GLY A 112 -10.37 1.83 11.26
N GLN A 113 -9.37 2.62 10.88
CA GLN A 113 -8.21 2.93 11.70
C GLN A 113 -7.95 4.44 11.65
N LEU A 114 -8.08 5.14 12.79
CA LEU A 114 -7.72 6.55 12.96
C LEU A 114 -6.50 6.61 13.86
N MET A 115 -5.48 7.36 13.50
CA MET A 115 -4.36 7.63 14.39
C MET A 115 -3.79 9.02 14.15
N VAL A 116 -3.58 9.76 15.24
CA VAL A 116 -2.68 10.92 15.23
C VAL A 116 -1.25 10.40 15.37
N MET A 117 -0.48 10.55 14.31
CA MET A 117 0.92 10.11 14.18
C MET A 117 1.87 11.31 14.28
N ASN A 118 3.11 11.05 14.67
CA ASN A 118 4.15 12.08 14.77
C ASN A 118 3.71 13.35 15.53
N CYS A 119 2.92 13.21 16.60
CA CYS A 119 2.42 14.32 17.41
C CYS A 119 2.72 14.10 18.91
N PRO A 120 3.51 14.95 19.58
CA PRO A 120 4.19 16.11 19.01
C PRO A 120 5.22 15.69 17.94
N ALA A 121 5.41 16.56 16.95
CA ALA A 121 6.42 16.36 15.93
C ALA A 121 7.78 16.60 16.57
N ARG A 122 8.71 15.67 16.34
CA ARG A 122 10.06 15.71 16.92
C ARG A 122 11.10 15.47 15.84
N PRO A 123 12.29 16.11 15.91
CA PRO A 123 13.43 15.72 15.09
C PRO A 123 13.65 14.21 15.10
N GLN A 124 14.15 13.68 13.99
CA GLN A 124 14.59 12.29 13.88
C GLN A 124 15.60 11.98 15.01
N GLY A 125 15.38 10.88 15.75
CA GLY A 125 16.20 10.49 16.91
C GLY A 125 15.66 10.89 18.28
N GLU A 126 14.74 11.85 18.38
CA GLU A 126 14.13 12.25 19.65
C GLU A 126 12.98 11.31 20.06
N ARG A 127 12.94 10.93 21.35
CA ARG A 127 12.16 9.76 21.86
C ARG A 127 10.74 10.07 22.30
N ASP A 128 10.38 11.33 22.44
CA ASP A 128 9.11 11.81 22.98
C ASP A 128 8.10 12.23 21.89
N GLY A 129 8.36 11.89 20.63
CA GLY A 129 7.45 12.10 19.49
C GLY A 129 6.53 10.92 19.19
N GLY A 130 5.46 11.16 18.43
CA GLY A 130 4.46 10.14 18.08
C GLY A 130 4.93 9.05 17.10
N PRO A 131 4.21 7.90 17.03
CA PRO A 131 4.54 6.75 16.17
C PRO A 131 4.27 7.01 14.67
N CYS A 132 4.73 6.09 13.78
CA CYS A 132 4.64 6.20 12.31
C CYS A 132 3.80 5.09 11.66
N TYR A 133 3.52 5.24 10.36
CA TYR A 133 2.48 4.54 9.62
C TYR A 133 2.68 3.02 9.37
N ARG A 134 3.85 2.43 9.69
CA ARG A 134 4.24 1.08 9.21
C ARG A 134 3.41 -0.14 9.69
N CYS A 135 2.16 0.03 10.15
CA CYS A 135 1.43 -0.90 11.01
C CYS A 135 0.00 -1.34 10.60
N GLY A 136 -0.56 -1.12 9.38
CA GLY A 136 -1.88 -1.73 8.98
C GLY A 136 -2.67 -1.19 7.74
N GLY A 137 -3.66 -1.95 7.18
CA GLY A 137 -4.33 -1.80 5.83
C GLY A 137 -5.91 -1.79 5.77
N ILE A 138 -6.58 -1.39 4.61
CA ILE A 138 -7.93 -0.65 4.48
C ILE A 138 -8.99 -0.74 3.13
N LEU A 139 -10.42 -0.58 3.13
CA LEU A 139 -11.84 -0.46 2.47
C LEU A 139 -12.97 0.53 3.12
N GLY A 140 -13.88 1.18 2.36
CA GLY A 140 -15.38 1.28 2.60
C GLY A 140 -16.20 2.45 3.24
N PRO A 141 -17.39 2.20 3.84
CA PRO A 141 -18.27 3.20 4.52
C PRO A 141 -17.66 3.80 5.78
N VAL A 142 -16.84 2.96 6.39
CA VAL A 142 -15.84 3.31 7.36
C VAL A 142 -15.06 4.57 6.94
N VAL A 143 -14.71 4.75 5.66
CA VAL A 143 -13.93 5.91 5.15
C VAL A 143 -14.57 7.24 5.54
N GLY A 144 -15.89 7.37 5.46
CA GLY A 144 -16.59 8.61 5.80
C GLY A 144 -16.44 8.96 7.28
N VAL A 145 -16.70 8.00 8.18
CA VAL A 145 -16.53 8.17 9.63
C VAL A 145 -15.08 8.51 9.97
N MET A 146 -14.13 7.80 9.36
CA MET A 146 -12.71 8.08 9.56
C MET A 146 -12.33 9.49 9.11
N GLY A 147 -12.82 9.94 7.95
CA GLY A 147 -12.57 11.30 7.46
C GLY A 147 -13.13 12.40 8.38
N VAL A 148 -14.30 12.20 8.98
CA VAL A 148 -14.86 13.14 9.98
C VAL A 148 -13.99 13.19 11.23
N LEU A 149 -13.60 12.01 11.73
CA LEU A 149 -12.73 11.92 12.89
C LEU A 149 -11.33 12.50 12.63
N GLN A 150 -10.79 12.38 11.40
CA GLN A 150 -9.55 13.05 11.01
C GLN A 150 -9.69 14.58 11.12
N ALA A 151 -10.80 15.12 10.61
CA ALA A 151 -11.07 16.55 10.71
C ALA A 151 -11.20 17.01 12.17
N LEU A 152 -11.84 16.20 13.03
CA LEU A 152 -11.96 16.49 14.45
C LEU A 152 -10.58 16.53 15.15
N GLU A 153 -9.71 15.56 14.89
CA GLU A 153 -8.35 15.57 15.45
C GLU A 153 -7.53 16.76 14.94
N ALA A 154 -7.66 17.10 13.66
CA ALA A 154 -7.00 18.25 13.08
C ALA A 154 -7.44 19.56 13.75
N ILE A 155 -8.75 19.76 13.93
CA ILE A 155 -9.30 20.93 14.64
C ILE A 155 -8.75 20.99 16.07
N LYS A 156 -8.76 19.88 16.79
CA LYS A 156 -8.20 19.81 18.15
C LYS A 156 -6.73 20.19 18.18
N ILE A 157 -5.92 19.70 17.24
CA ILE A 157 -4.48 20.00 17.18
C ILE A 157 -4.23 21.48 16.87
N LEU A 158 -4.95 22.02 15.89
CA LEU A 158 -4.83 23.41 15.47
C LEU A 158 -5.28 24.36 16.60
N ALA A 159 -6.48 24.14 17.15
CA ALA A 159 -7.04 25.01 18.19
C ALA A 159 -6.27 24.96 19.52
N SER A 160 -5.56 23.87 19.80
CA SER A 160 -4.73 23.75 21.01
C SER A 160 -3.29 24.22 20.85
N GLY A 161 -2.89 24.70 19.67
CA GLY A 161 -1.51 25.12 19.39
C GLY A 161 -0.49 23.96 19.44
N ARG A 162 -0.93 22.69 19.54
CA ARG A 162 -0.05 21.52 19.63
C ARG A 162 0.79 21.26 18.36
N HIS A 163 0.53 22.01 17.30
CA HIS A 163 1.30 22.02 16.06
C HIS A 163 2.45 23.04 16.06
N GLU A 164 2.41 24.08 16.91
CA GLU A 164 3.30 25.26 16.84
C GLU A 164 4.60 25.13 17.63
N SER A 165 4.68 24.23 18.64
CA SER A 165 5.93 24.08 19.41
C SER A 165 6.22 22.66 19.88
N PRO A 166 7.48 22.20 19.75
CA PRO A 166 8.00 20.99 20.35
C PRO A 166 8.37 21.16 21.83
N VAL A 167 8.12 22.30 22.49
CA VAL A 167 8.51 22.47 23.90
C VAL A 167 7.33 22.15 24.80
N ALA A 168 7.53 21.23 25.75
CA ALA A 168 6.60 21.00 26.84
C ALA A 168 6.25 22.36 27.49
N PRO A 169 5.00 22.57 27.97
CA PRO A 169 4.68 23.81 28.66
C PRO A 169 5.73 24.09 29.75
N ALA A 170 6.13 25.35 29.91
CA ALA A 170 7.19 25.77 30.85
C ALA A 170 6.89 25.38 32.33
N THR A 171 5.66 24.95 32.60
CA THR A 171 5.28 24.23 33.81
C THR A 171 5.81 22.79 33.69
N GLY A 172 6.81 22.42 34.50
CA GLY A 172 7.53 21.13 34.48
C GLY A 172 6.72 19.83 34.65
N GLU A 173 5.44 19.82 34.28
CA GLU A 173 4.61 18.64 34.08
C GLU A 173 4.75 18.13 32.64
N THR A 174 5.73 17.24 32.43
CA THR A 174 5.75 16.40 31.23
C THR A 174 4.63 15.36 31.35
N VAL A 175 3.43 15.67 30.85
CA VAL A 175 2.41 14.63 30.63
C VAL A 175 2.95 13.71 29.53
N PRO A 176 3.21 12.41 29.78
CA PRO A 176 3.70 11.52 28.75
C PRO A 176 2.68 11.45 27.62
N ALA A 177 3.11 11.74 26.40
CA ALA A 177 2.23 11.72 25.23
C ALA A 177 1.60 10.32 25.11
N GLN A 178 0.28 10.25 25.32
CA GLN A 178 -0.48 9.02 25.15
C GLN A 178 -0.96 8.95 23.70
N HIS A 179 -0.31 8.11 22.91
CA HIS A 179 -0.70 7.87 21.53
C HIS A 179 -1.72 6.73 21.48
N HIS A 180 -2.86 6.96 20.84
CA HIS A 180 -3.90 5.96 20.67
C HIS A 180 -4.18 5.72 19.19
N MET A 181 -4.33 4.45 18.82
CA MET A 181 -4.98 4.03 17.59
C MET A 181 -6.46 3.83 17.90
N LEU A 182 -7.34 4.55 17.23
CA LEU A 182 -8.76 4.23 17.24
C LEU A 182 -9.01 3.21 16.13
N LEU A 183 -9.48 2.04 16.54
CA LEU A 183 -10.03 1.03 15.64
C LEU A 183 -11.54 1.19 15.62
N PHE A 184 -12.11 1.14 14.43
CA PHE A 184 -13.54 1.07 14.20
C PHE A 184 -13.88 -0.27 13.55
N THR A 185 -15.00 -0.90 13.90
CA THR A 185 -15.52 -2.09 13.23
C THR A 185 -17.03 -1.94 13.10
N GLY A 186 -17.54 -1.89 11.87
CA GLY A 186 -18.94 -1.57 11.61
C GLY A 186 -19.94 -2.69 11.89
N HIS A 187 -19.49 -3.91 12.22
CA HIS A 187 -20.34 -5.11 12.34
C HIS A 187 -20.38 -5.70 13.76
N VAL A 188 -19.99 -4.92 14.76
CA VAL A 188 -19.93 -5.37 16.17
C VAL A 188 -20.64 -4.38 17.10
N ALA A 189 -21.14 -4.88 18.23
CA ALA A 189 -21.88 -4.07 19.21
C ALA A 189 -21.04 -2.95 19.84
N THR A 190 -19.72 -3.15 19.96
CA THR A 190 -18.74 -2.15 20.40
C THR A 190 -17.83 -1.77 19.24
N PRO A 191 -18.31 -0.88 18.35
CA PRO A 191 -17.61 -0.63 17.09
C PRO A 191 -16.30 0.12 17.28
N PHE A 192 -16.11 0.88 18.37
CA PHE A 192 -14.89 1.63 18.63
C PHE A 192 -14.01 0.95 19.69
N ARG A 193 -12.73 0.79 19.38
CA ARG A 193 -11.71 0.31 20.31
C ARG A 193 -10.47 1.17 20.22
N SER A 194 -10.05 1.73 21.34
CA SER A 194 -8.77 2.46 21.43
C SER A 194 -7.65 1.53 21.87
N VAL A 195 -6.59 1.44 21.08
CA VAL A 195 -5.36 0.71 21.41
C VAL A 195 -4.27 1.72 21.71
N ARG A 196 -3.64 1.61 22.88
CA ARG A 196 -2.48 2.44 23.21
C ARG A 196 -1.29 2.01 22.36
N MET A 197 -0.64 2.96 21.73
CA MET A 197 0.56 2.73 20.95
C MET A 197 1.80 3.02 21.77
N ALA A 198 2.87 2.29 21.46
CA ALA A 198 4.20 2.66 21.89
C ALA A 198 4.64 3.96 21.17
N GLY A 199 5.55 4.71 21.79
CA GLY A 199 6.24 5.81 21.15
C GLY A 199 7.23 5.33 20.08
N ARG A 200 8.16 6.20 19.70
CA ARG A 200 9.17 5.91 18.67
C ARG A 200 10.04 4.69 19.02
N LYS A 201 10.22 3.80 18.04
CA LYS A 201 11.15 2.66 18.14
C LYS A 201 12.58 3.12 17.90
N LYS A 202 13.53 2.63 18.71
CA LYS A 202 14.97 2.95 18.58
C LYS A 202 15.57 2.50 17.25
N THR A 203 15.00 1.47 16.63
CA THR A 203 15.48 0.86 15.38
C THR A 203 14.62 1.24 14.17
N CYS A 204 13.78 2.28 14.28
CA CYS A 204 12.91 2.69 13.18
C CYS A 204 13.72 3.26 12.01
N PHE A 205 13.57 2.70 10.81
CA PHE A 205 14.22 3.17 9.59
C PHE A 205 14.11 4.69 9.35
N ALA A 206 12.96 5.30 9.66
CA ALA A 206 12.70 6.70 9.33
C ALA A 206 12.98 7.68 10.49
N CYS A 207 12.70 7.30 11.74
CA CYS A 207 12.73 8.25 12.87
C CYS A 207 13.73 7.90 13.98
N SER A 208 14.54 6.85 13.82
CA SER A 208 15.62 6.54 14.76
C SER A 208 16.80 7.52 14.63
N ALA A 209 17.67 7.53 15.64
CA ALA A 209 18.92 8.28 15.59
C ALA A 209 19.95 7.68 14.60
N GLU A 210 19.78 6.41 14.23
CA GLU A 210 20.63 5.67 13.29
C GLU A 210 20.04 5.64 11.87
N SER A 211 19.02 6.46 11.60
CA SER A 211 18.35 6.49 10.31
C SER A 211 19.27 7.03 9.23
N THR A 212 19.24 6.39 8.06
CA THR A 212 19.94 6.83 6.84
C THR A 212 19.03 7.65 5.91
N LEU A 213 17.76 7.87 6.29
CA LEU A 213 16.81 8.63 5.51
C LEU A 213 17.09 10.13 5.65
N THR A 214 17.41 10.79 4.54
CA THR A 214 17.63 12.24 4.46
C THR A 214 16.64 12.88 3.48
N LYS A 215 16.58 14.21 3.46
CA LYS A 215 15.71 14.94 2.51
C LYS A 215 16.15 14.71 1.06
N GLU A 216 17.46 14.64 0.85
CA GLU A 216 18.11 14.42 -0.44
C GLU A 216 17.84 12.98 -0.92
N SER A 217 18.14 11.97 -0.11
CA SER A 217 17.91 10.57 -0.49
C SER A 217 16.41 10.26 -0.68
N TYR A 218 15.55 10.94 0.07
CA TYR A 218 14.10 10.89 -0.14
C TYR A 218 13.70 11.51 -1.49
N ALA A 219 14.14 12.73 -1.80
CA ALA A 219 13.78 13.42 -3.03
C ALA A 219 14.30 12.71 -4.31
N GLU A 220 15.46 12.06 -4.23
CA GLU A 220 16.04 11.23 -5.29
C GLU A 220 15.31 9.89 -5.49
N GLY A 221 14.37 9.53 -4.59
CA GLY A 221 13.63 8.28 -4.67
C GLY A 221 14.45 7.06 -4.25
N ALA A 222 15.48 7.23 -3.41
CA ALA A 222 16.33 6.12 -2.95
C ALA A 222 15.56 5.05 -2.15
N VAL A 223 14.39 5.41 -1.60
CA VAL A 223 13.47 4.46 -0.98
C VAL A 223 12.46 4.01 -2.03
N ASP A 224 12.62 2.78 -2.50
CA ASP A 224 11.60 2.12 -3.30
C ASP A 224 10.42 1.70 -2.40
N TYR A 225 9.47 2.60 -2.20
CA TYR A 225 8.26 2.36 -1.42
C TYR A 225 7.40 1.23 -2.00
N VAL A 226 7.48 0.99 -3.30
CA VAL A 226 6.74 -0.02 -4.06
C VAL A 226 7.32 -1.40 -3.72
N GLN A 227 8.63 -1.58 -3.88
CA GLN A 227 9.36 -2.78 -3.45
C GLN A 227 9.26 -3.02 -1.94
N PHE A 228 9.36 -1.96 -1.12
CA PHE A 228 9.29 -2.05 0.34
C PHE A 228 7.90 -2.50 0.84
N CYS A 229 6.82 -2.01 0.24
CA CYS A 229 5.46 -2.41 0.63
C CYS A 229 5.07 -3.80 0.11
N GLY A 230 5.95 -4.46 -0.65
CA GLY A 230 5.62 -5.66 -1.40
C GLY A 230 4.62 -5.43 -2.51
N VAL A 231 4.19 -4.18 -2.74
CA VAL A 231 3.38 -3.77 -3.89
C VAL A 231 4.38 -3.56 -5.01
N VAL A 232 4.94 -4.63 -5.55
CA VAL A 232 5.68 -4.50 -6.80
C VAL A 232 4.65 -3.98 -7.81
N ARG A 233 4.91 -2.86 -8.47
CA ARG A 233 4.31 -2.57 -9.77
C ARG A 233 5.22 -3.23 -10.80
N PRO A 234 4.90 -4.42 -11.31
CA PRO A 234 5.66 -5.00 -12.36
C PRO A 234 4.88 -4.73 -13.64
N ALA A 235 4.77 -3.46 -14.01
CA ALA A 235 4.71 -3.22 -15.44
C ALA A 235 6.18 -3.33 -15.86
N ASP A 236 6.51 -4.42 -16.56
CA ASP A 236 7.81 -4.64 -17.23
C ASP A 236 8.98 -5.11 -16.35
N ALA A 237 8.71 -5.81 -15.24
CA ALA A 237 9.77 -6.41 -14.42
C ALA A 237 10.44 -7.63 -15.08
N LEU A 238 9.79 -8.22 -16.09
CA LEU A 238 10.26 -9.36 -16.88
C LEU A 238 10.39 -8.98 -18.35
N ARG A 239 11.31 -9.65 -19.06
CA ARG A 239 11.44 -9.51 -20.51
C ARG A 239 10.23 -10.16 -21.21
N PRO A 240 9.85 -9.71 -22.42
CA PRO A 240 8.70 -10.27 -23.15
C PRO A 240 8.73 -11.80 -23.29
N GLU A 241 9.91 -12.39 -23.45
CA GLU A 241 10.11 -13.83 -23.65
C GLU A 241 9.87 -14.65 -22.37
N GLU A 242 9.87 -13.99 -21.22
CA GLU A 242 9.66 -14.56 -19.89
C GLU A 242 8.19 -14.49 -19.46
N ARG A 243 7.34 -13.93 -20.33
CA ARG A 243 5.90 -13.76 -20.11
C ARG A 243 5.13 -14.54 -21.16
N VAL A 244 4.50 -15.63 -20.74
CA VAL A 244 3.72 -16.48 -21.65
C VAL A 244 2.23 -16.16 -21.53
N SER A 245 1.53 -16.11 -22.64
CA SER A 245 0.07 -16.11 -22.64
C SER A 245 -0.49 -17.44 -22.11
N PRO A 246 -1.75 -17.49 -21.66
CA PRO A 246 -2.40 -18.74 -21.27
C PRO A 246 -2.32 -19.85 -22.33
N ARG A 247 -2.40 -19.48 -23.63
CA ARG A 247 -2.31 -20.44 -24.75
C ARG A 247 -0.89 -20.98 -24.92
N GLU A 248 0.11 -20.12 -24.92
CA GLU A 248 1.52 -20.54 -24.99
C GLU A 248 1.93 -21.40 -23.80
N TYR A 249 1.40 -21.12 -22.60
CA TYR A 249 1.59 -21.98 -21.44
C TYR A 249 1.06 -23.39 -21.72
N LEU A 250 -0.16 -23.54 -22.22
CA LEU A 250 -0.75 -24.85 -22.54
C LEU A 250 0.05 -25.57 -23.63
N GLU A 251 0.49 -24.88 -24.68
CA GLU A 251 1.33 -25.45 -25.74
C GLU A 251 2.67 -25.97 -25.22
N ARG A 252 3.28 -25.27 -24.26
CA ARG A 252 4.57 -25.65 -23.66
C ARG A 252 4.47 -26.77 -22.64
N THR A 253 3.29 -26.98 -22.05
CA THR A 253 3.11 -27.88 -20.90
C THR A 253 2.28 -29.12 -21.21
N ARG A 254 1.36 -29.05 -22.18
CA ARG A 254 0.62 -30.21 -22.69
C ARG A 254 1.33 -30.76 -23.93
N GLY A 255 2.21 -31.74 -23.71
CA GLY A 255 2.63 -32.64 -24.78
C GLY A 255 1.46 -33.50 -25.29
N PRO A 256 1.62 -34.24 -26.41
CA PRO A 256 0.61 -35.21 -26.84
C PRO A 256 0.34 -36.20 -25.70
N ALA A 257 -0.94 -36.38 -25.35
CA ALA A 257 -1.36 -37.27 -24.28
C ALA A 257 -0.89 -38.71 -24.57
N ILE A 258 0.12 -39.17 -23.85
CA ILE A 258 0.50 -40.59 -23.82
C ILE A 258 -0.36 -41.24 -22.73
N PRO A 259 -1.24 -42.22 -23.07
CA PRO A 259 -2.00 -42.94 -22.06
C PRO A 259 -1.04 -43.67 -21.11
N GLY A 260 -0.98 -43.23 -19.84
CA GLY A 260 -0.06 -43.76 -18.83
C GLY A 260 1.30 -43.06 -18.71
N GLY A 261 1.48 -41.88 -19.30
CA GLY A 261 2.73 -41.10 -19.28
C GLY A 261 3.02 -40.36 -17.96
N GLU A 262 4.30 -40.10 -17.72
CA GLU A 262 4.86 -39.41 -16.54
C GLU A 262 4.23 -38.03 -16.26
N PRO A 263 4.22 -37.58 -14.99
CA PRO A 263 3.66 -36.28 -14.60
C PRO A 263 4.30 -35.10 -15.36
N PRO A 264 3.60 -33.96 -15.44
CA PRO A 264 4.06 -32.80 -16.19
C PRO A 264 5.49 -32.41 -15.78
N ASN A 265 6.36 -32.25 -16.77
CA ASN A 265 7.76 -31.86 -16.60
C ASN A 265 7.89 -30.34 -16.32
N HIS A 266 7.02 -29.78 -15.48
CA HIS A 266 7.01 -28.36 -15.09
C HIS A 266 6.36 -28.15 -13.72
N LEU A 267 6.60 -26.99 -13.12
CA LEU A 267 5.94 -26.55 -11.89
C LEU A 267 5.10 -25.31 -12.17
N LEU A 268 3.81 -25.33 -11.84
CA LEU A 268 2.95 -24.15 -11.86
C LEU A 268 2.74 -23.65 -10.43
N LEU A 269 3.17 -22.42 -10.16
CA LEU A 269 2.99 -21.75 -8.88
C LEU A 269 1.84 -20.75 -8.97
N ASP A 270 0.81 -20.94 -8.15
CA ASP A 270 -0.26 -19.97 -7.98
C ASP A 270 0.00 -19.11 -6.75
N VAL A 271 0.30 -17.84 -6.95
CA VAL A 271 0.71 -16.92 -5.88
C VAL A 271 -0.44 -16.11 -5.30
N ARG A 272 -1.68 -16.43 -5.67
CA ARG A 272 -2.87 -15.83 -5.05
C ARG A 272 -3.00 -16.28 -3.59
N GLU A 273 -3.72 -15.49 -2.80
CA GLU A 273 -4.13 -15.90 -1.45
C GLU A 273 -4.93 -17.22 -1.49
N ALA A 274 -4.81 -18.01 -0.41
CA ALA A 274 -5.36 -19.37 -0.35
C ALA A 274 -6.88 -19.41 -0.59
N GLU A 275 -7.59 -18.37 -0.16
CA GLU A 275 -9.03 -18.22 -0.34
C GLU A 275 -9.38 -18.03 -1.82
N HIS A 276 -8.59 -17.29 -2.59
CA HIS A 276 -8.80 -17.13 -4.03
C HIS A 276 -8.46 -18.41 -4.80
N PHE A 277 -7.43 -19.14 -4.35
CA PHE A 277 -7.05 -20.43 -4.93
C PHE A 277 -8.15 -21.48 -4.73
N ALA A 278 -8.72 -21.55 -3.51
CA ALA A 278 -9.77 -22.52 -3.17
C ALA A 278 -11.06 -22.36 -3.97
N VAL A 279 -11.35 -21.15 -4.46
CA VAL A 279 -12.55 -20.88 -5.27
C VAL A 279 -12.42 -21.47 -6.68
N ALA A 280 -11.23 -21.41 -7.27
CA ALA A 280 -10.88 -22.07 -8.52
C ALA A 280 -9.38 -21.91 -8.80
N SER A 281 -8.77 -22.99 -9.27
CA SER A 281 -7.35 -23.10 -9.58
C SER A 281 -7.16 -23.80 -10.92
N LEU A 282 -5.95 -23.69 -11.47
CA LEU A 282 -5.55 -24.49 -12.62
C LEU A 282 -5.15 -25.88 -12.15
N ASP A 283 -5.31 -26.88 -13.02
CA ASP A 283 -4.86 -28.24 -12.75
C ASP A 283 -3.35 -28.25 -12.46
N ASP A 284 -2.93 -29.05 -11.48
CA ASP A 284 -1.54 -29.20 -11.04
C ASP A 284 -0.85 -27.93 -10.49
N ALA A 285 -1.60 -26.86 -10.23
CA ALA A 285 -1.07 -25.64 -9.62
C ALA A 285 -0.78 -25.85 -8.12
N VAL A 286 0.42 -25.46 -7.68
CA VAL A 286 0.81 -25.42 -6.27
C VAL A 286 0.58 -24.01 -5.74
N ASN A 287 -0.30 -23.87 -4.74
CA ASN A 287 -0.58 -22.57 -4.14
C ASN A 287 0.51 -22.15 -3.15
N VAL A 288 1.14 -21.01 -3.42
CA VAL A 288 2.12 -20.38 -2.53
C VAL A 288 1.80 -18.88 -2.45
N PRO A 289 0.94 -18.45 -1.51
CA PRO A 289 0.51 -17.06 -1.41
C PRO A 289 1.68 -16.08 -1.41
N TYR A 290 1.56 -15.01 -2.20
CA TYR A 290 2.62 -14.01 -2.41
C TYR A 290 3.26 -13.52 -1.09
N ARG A 291 2.45 -13.28 -0.07
CA ARG A 291 2.91 -12.84 1.26
C ARG A 291 3.85 -13.86 1.94
N LYS A 292 3.58 -15.15 1.77
CA LYS A 292 4.40 -16.24 2.33
C LYS A 292 5.68 -16.49 1.53
N PHE A 293 5.70 -16.06 0.27
CA PHE A 293 6.89 -16.13 -0.59
C PHE A 293 8.05 -15.32 -0.02
N GLY A 294 7.78 -14.26 0.75
CA GLY A 294 8.82 -13.46 1.42
C GLY A 294 9.60 -14.22 2.49
N GLU A 295 8.94 -15.12 3.22
CA GLU A 295 9.47 -15.82 4.39
C GLU A 295 10.13 -17.16 4.00
N SER A 296 9.52 -17.93 3.08
CA SER A 296 10.03 -19.25 2.67
C SER A 296 11.31 -19.18 1.82
N VAL A 297 11.54 -18.05 1.16
CA VAL A 297 12.66 -17.83 0.23
C VAL A 297 13.97 -17.48 0.94
N ALA A 298 13.91 -16.78 2.07
CA ALA A 298 15.09 -16.38 2.83
C ALA A 298 15.92 -17.59 3.32
N ALA A 299 15.28 -18.73 3.52
CA ALA A 299 15.93 -19.98 3.93
C ALA A 299 16.80 -20.60 2.82
N VAL A 300 16.48 -20.36 1.54
CA VAL A 300 17.21 -20.95 0.39
C VAL A 300 18.51 -20.20 0.10
N ALA A 301 18.48 -18.87 0.20
CA ALA A 301 19.64 -18.01 -0.06
C ALA A 301 20.78 -18.18 0.96
N THR A 302 20.49 -18.69 2.16
CA THR A 302 21.46 -18.91 3.24
C THR A 302 21.96 -20.36 3.34
N GLY A 303 21.69 -21.20 2.32
CA GLY A 303 22.08 -22.62 2.34
C GLY A 303 21.20 -23.50 3.24
N GLY A 304 20.02 -23.03 3.61
CA GLY A 304 19.01 -23.81 4.32
C GLY A 304 18.29 -24.81 3.41
N ALA A 305 17.41 -25.62 4.01
CA ALA A 305 16.63 -26.63 3.30
C ALA A 305 15.80 -26.00 2.15
N PRO A 306 15.62 -26.71 1.01
CA PRO A 306 14.78 -26.24 -0.07
C PRO A 306 13.36 -25.90 0.43
N PRO A 307 12.67 -24.94 -0.21
CA PRO A 307 11.36 -24.54 0.25
C PRO A 307 10.40 -25.73 0.17
N THR A 308 9.51 -25.86 1.15
CA THR A 308 8.62 -27.03 1.28
C THR A 308 7.65 -27.21 0.11
N TRP A 309 7.40 -26.15 -0.67
CA TRP A 309 6.58 -26.18 -1.88
C TRP A 309 7.34 -26.64 -3.13
N LEU A 310 8.68 -26.70 -3.09
CA LEU A 310 9.49 -27.22 -4.18
C LEU A 310 9.60 -28.74 -4.05
N PRO A 311 9.11 -29.53 -5.03
CA PRO A 311 9.16 -30.98 -4.93
C PRO A 311 10.60 -31.50 -4.81
N ALA A 312 10.84 -32.46 -3.92
CA ALA A 312 12.19 -32.99 -3.65
C ALA A 312 12.85 -33.62 -4.89
N ASN A 313 12.05 -34.18 -5.80
CA ASN A 313 12.48 -34.81 -7.05
C ASN A 313 12.28 -33.91 -8.28
N PHE A 314 12.24 -32.58 -8.11
CA PHE A 314 12.00 -31.66 -9.22
C PHE A 314 13.23 -31.55 -10.13
N ALA A 315 13.07 -31.87 -11.41
CA ALA A 315 14.19 -31.94 -12.35
C ALA A 315 14.94 -30.60 -12.46
N PRO A 316 16.29 -30.61 -12.51
CA PRO A 316 17.10 -29.39 -12.61
C PRO A 316 16.67 -28.41 -13.71
N SER A 317 16.29 -28.91 -14.89
CA SER A 317 15.89 -28.13 -16.06
C SER A 317 14.37 -27.92 -16.20
N ALA A 318 13.55 -28.50 -15.32
CA ALA A 318 12.10 -28.39 -15.44
C ALA A 318 11.64 -26.92 -15.27
N PRO A 319 10.86 -26.37 -16.23
CA PRO A 319 10.41 -24.99 -16.19
C PRO A 319 9.48 -24.72 -14.99
N ILE A 320 9.55 -23.49 -14.49
CA ILE A 320 8.64 -22.95 -13.48
C ILE A 320 7.79 -21.86 -14.13
N PHE A 321 6.47 -21.96 -13.96
CA PHE A 321 5.50 -20.97 -14.37
C PHE A 321 4.83 -20.37 -13.14
N VAL A 322 4.58 -19.07 -13.16
CA VAL A 322 3.94 -18.35 -12.05
C VAL A 322 2.66 -17.68 -12.52
N VAL A 323 1.56 -17.86 -11.79
CA VAL A 323 0.27 -17.23 -12.06
C VAL A 323 -0.24 -16.49 -10.83
N CYS A 324 -0.80 -15.29 -11.04
CA CYS A 324 -1.52 -14.53 -10.02
C CYS A 324 -2.89 -14.11 -10.56
N ARG A 325 -3.56 -13.13 -9.93
CA ARG A 325 -4.88 -12.66 -10.39
C ARG A 325 -4.84 -11.97 -11.75
N GLN A 326 -3.93 -11.00 -11.93
CA GLN A 326 -3.90 -10.11 -13.12
C GLN A 326 -2.55 -10.05 -13.84
N GLY A 327 -1.60 -10.91 -13.47
CA GLY A 327 -0.27 -10.92 -14.08
C GLY A 327 0.70 -9.88 -13.50
N GLU A 328 0.35 -9.25 -12.37
CA GLU A 328 1.21 -8.29 -11.67
C GLU A 328 2.13 -9.06 -10.70
N ASP A 329 1.60 -9.54 -9.57
CA ASP A 329 2.40 -10.26 -8.55
C ASP A 329 3.22 -11.45 -9.10
N SER A 330 2.74 -12.10 -10.17
CA SER A 330 3.44 -13.21 -10.82
C SER A 330 4.80 -12.80 -11.40
N GLN A 331 4.91 -11.59 -11.92
CA GLN A 331 6.19 -11.06 -12.42
C GLN A 331 7.17 -10.79 -11.27
N ALA A 332 6.69 -10.23 -10.17
CA ALA A 332 7.49 -9.98 -8.97
C ALA A 332 8.08 -11.27 -8.41
N VAL A 333 7.27 -12.32 -8.31
CA VAL A 333 7.71 -13.63 -7.83
C VAL A 333 8.69 -14.27 -8.81
N THR A 334 8.42 -14.20 -10.12
CA THR A 334 9.31 -14.74 -11.16
C THR A 334 10.70 -14.11 -11.08
N ARG A 335 10.78 -12.78 -10.95
CA ARG A 335 12.06 -12.08 -10.80
C ARG A 335 12.79 -12.51 -9.54
N ARG A 336 12.08 -12.59 -8.42
CA ARG A 336 12.65 -13.03 -7.14
C ARG A 336 13.18 -14.45 -7.22
N LEU A 337 12.51 -15.37 -7.91
CA LEU A 337 13.00 -16.74 -8.13
C LEU A 337 14.35 -16.74 -8.88
N LYS A 338 14.53 -15.85 -9.86
CA LYS A 338 15.80 -15.69 -10.59
C LYS A 338 16.89 -15.06 -9.74
N ASP A 339 16.57 -14.03 -8.97
CA ASP A 339 17.53 -13.36 -8.06
C ASP A 339 18.11 -14.33 -7.02
N LEU A 340 17.37 -15.38 -6.69
CA LEU A 340 17.79 -16.46 -5.78
C LEU A 340 18.57 -17.59 -6.47
N GLY A 341 18.79 -17.49 -7.79
CA GLY A 341 19.49 -18.49 -8.58
C GLY A 341 18.71 -19.76 -8.87
N LEU A 342 17.37 -19.78 -8.70
CA LEU A 342 16.57 -20.96 -9.09
C LEU A 342 16.50 -21.16 -10.61
N ASP A 343 16.83 -20.13 -11.39
CA ASP A 343 17.01 -20.22 -12.84
C ASP A 343 18.33 -20.90 -13.23
N LYS A 344 19.21 -21.16 -12.25
CA LYS A 344 20.51 -21.84 -12.43
C LYS A 344 21.35 -21.17 -13.51
N GLY A 345 21.41 -19.84 -13.51
CA GLY A 345 22.15 -19.07 -14.51
C GLY A 345 21.56 -19.17 -15.92
N GLY A 346 20.28 -19.49 -16.04
CA GLY A 346 19.54 -19.59 -17.31
C GLY A 346 19.30 -21.01 -17.81
N GLU A 347 19.80 -22.05 -17.13
CA GLU A 347 19.54 -23.46 -17.48
C GLU A 347 18.08 -23.86 -17.25
N ARG A 348 17.37 -23.16 -16.36
CA ARG A 348 15.95 -23.37 -16.08
C ARG A 348 15.14 -22.16 -16.51
N TYR A 349 14.11 -22.41 -17.31
CA TYR A 349 13.13 -21.38 -17.64
C TYR A 349 12.25 -21.07 -16.42
N ILE A 350 12.16 -19.78 -16.07
CA ILE A 350 11.20 -19.26 -15.08
C ILE A 350 10.45 -18.09 -15.71
N GLY A 351 9.13 -18.22 -15.81
CA GLY A 351 8.28 -17.22 -16.45
C GLY A 351 6.91 -17.07 -15.81
N ASP A 352 6.21 -16.00 -16.15
CA ASP A 352 4.87 -15.69 -15.65
C ASP A 352 3.77 -15.89 -16.70
N ILE A 353 2.54 -16.16 -16.25
CA ILE A 353 1.37 -16.16 -17.12
C ILE A 353 0.86 -14.72 -17.25
N LYS A 354 1.05 -14.14 -18.44
CA LYS A 354 0.66 -12.77 -18.78
C LYS A 354 -0.83 -12.57 -18.55
N GLY A 355 -1.18 -11.55 -17.78
CA GLY A 355 -2.57 -11.23 -17.42
C GLY A 355 -3.21 -12.16 -16.38
N GLY A 356 -2.47 -13.16 -15.87
CA GLY A 356 -2.89 -14.04 -14.78
C GLY A 356 -4.17 -14.83 -15.05
N MET A 357 -4.89 -15.16 -13.98
CA MET A 357 -6.18 -15.87 -14.06
C MET A 357 -7.25 -15.09 -14.82
N ARG A 358 -7.15 -13.76 -14.89
CA ARG A 358 -8.07 -12.92 -15.68
C ARG A 358 -7.91 -13.17 -17.18
N ALA A 359 -6.67 -13.20 -17.68
CA ALA A 359 -6.40 -13.57 -19.06
C ALA A 359 -6.76 -15.04 -19.32
N TRP A 360 -6.49 -15.95 -18.37
CA TRP A 360 -6.89 -17.35 -18.50
C TRP A 360 -8.41 -17.50 -18.71
N LYS A 361 -9.21 -16.77 -17.95
CA LYS A 361 -10.67 -16.75 -18.12
C LYS A 361 -11.08 -16.22 -19.50
N ALA A 362 -10.46 -15.13 -19.95
CA ALA A 362 -10.78 -14.53 -21.23
C ALA A 362 -10.40 -15.43 -22.42
N ASP A 363 -9.25 -16.10 -22.35
CA ASP A 363 -8.62 -16.72 -23.50
C ASP A 363 -8.82 -18.24 -23.58
N ILE A 364 -9.05 -18.90 -22.44
CA ILE A 364 -9.09 -20.37 -22.28
C ILE A 364 -10.44 -20.85 -21.71
N ASP A 365 -10.83 -20.38 -20.51
CA ASP A 365 -12.02 -20.88 -19.81
C ASP A 365 -12.91 -19.75 -19.26
N PRO A 366 -13.90 -19.30 -20.04
CA PRO A 366 -14.84 -18.25 -19.62
C PRO A 366 -15.72 -18.61 -18.42
N THR A 367 -15.79 -19.89 -18.05
CA THR A 367 -16.67 -20.39 -16.97
C THR A 367 -16.09 -20.18 -15.57
N LEU A 368 -14.81 -19.79 -15.47
CA LEU A 368 -14.15 -19.55 -14.18
C LEU A 368 -14.87 -18.46 -13.34
N PRO A 369 -15.02 -18.66 -12.02
CA PRO A 369 -15.92 -17.89 -11.14
C PRO A 369 -15.38 -16.51 -10.70
N PHE A 370 -14.34 -15.97 -11.33
CA PHE A 370 -13.71 -14.69 -10.92
C PHE A 370 -14.08 -13.52 -11.84
N THR A 371 -14.24 -12.32 -11.28
CA THR A 371 -14.39 -11.03 -11.99
C THR A 371 -13.11 -10.21 -12.03
#